data_AF-A0A5C6PUV7-F1
#
_entry.id   AF-A0A5C6PUV7-F1
#
_cell.length_a   1.000
_cell.length_b   1.000
_cell.length_c   1.000
_cell.angle_alpha   90.00
_cell.angle_beta   90.00
_cell.angle_gamma   90.00
#
_symmetry.space_group_name_H-M   'P 1'
#
loop_
_entity.id
_entity.type
_entity.pdbx_description
1 polymer ?
#
loop_
_entity_poly.entity_id
_entity_poly.type
_entity_poly.pdbx_seq_one_letter_code
_entity_poly.pdbx_strand_id
1 'polypeptide(L)'
;MTTTRPGRARSEQARLAILLAARDELAERGYDKLSLDRVATAAGVGKQTIYRWWSSKAALVAEGVLEGHLMPGLAVPSPDTDSDDVWADVAEWLRDFGQALATPSTAALLRATSAATAEDDDVAARYDEQLTTVTRVALEARFDRAAKAGQVRAGAPVATAVEALVGLLSYHIVTRRDLTEESVDGAVRLLRDGVGA
;
A
#
# COMPACT_ATOMS: atom_id res chain seq x y z
N MET A 1 -13.52 3.89 47.06
CA MET A 1 -13.23 4.35 45.69
C MET A 1 -12.07 3.51 45.16
N THR A 2 -12.35 2.50 44.35
CA THR A 2 -11.34 1.63 43.73
C THR A 2 -10.74 2.35 42.53
N THR A 3 -9.51 2.84 42.66
CA THR A 3 -8.74 3.42 41.56
C THR A 3 -8.24 2.30 40.65
N THR A 4 -8.92 2.10 39.51
CA THR A 4 -8.46 1.25 38.41
C THR A 4 -7.14 1.82 37.90
N ARG A 5 -6.05 1.06 38.07
CA ARG A 5 -4.71 1.42 37.60
C ARG A 5 -4.76 1.43 36.06
N PRO A 6 -4.44 2.54 35.36
CA PRO A 6 -4.37 2.54 33.90
C PRO A 6 -3.34 1.48 33.48
N GLY A 7 -3.75 0.50 32.68
CA GLY A 7 -2.86 -0.56 32.22
C GLY A 7 -1.63 0.02 31.52
N ARG A 8 -0.46 -0.59 31.73
CA ARG A 8 0.82 -0.14 31.15
C ARG A 8 0.65 0.10 29.64
N ALA A 9 1.01 1.31 29.20
CA ALA A 9 1.01 1.72 27.79
C ALA A 9 1.69 0.66 26.90
N ARG A 10 1.17 0.48 25.68
CA ARG A 10 1.75 -0.49 24.74
C ARG A 10 3.18 -0.03 24.36
N SER A 11 4.12 -0.98 24.28
CA SER A 11 5.55 -0.67 24.04
C SER A 11 5.86 -0.56 22.55
N GLU A 12 6.07 0.66 22.05
CA GLU A 12 6.47 0.91 20.66
C GLU A 12 7.75 0.15 20.27
N GLN A 13 8.70 0.00 21.20
CA GLN A 13 9.91 -0.78 20.95
C GLN A 13 9.58 -2.24 20.61
N ALA A 14 8.63 -2.85 21.34
CA ALA A 14 8.20 -4.21 21.07
C ALA A 14 7.44 -4.30 19.73
N ARG A 15 6.62 -3.29 19.42
CA ARG A 15 5.89 -3.20 18.15
C ARG A 15 6.85 -3.20 16.96
N LEU A 16 7.84 -2.30 16.97
CA LEU A 16 8.85 -2.22 15.90
C LEU A 16 9.67 -3.50 15.78
N ALA A 17 10.07 -4.12 16.90
CA ALA A 17 10.77 -5.40 16.89
C ALA A 17 9.93 -6.51 16.22
N ILE A 18 8.62 -6.54 16.46
CA ILE A 18 7.71 -7.49 15.84
C ILE A 18 7.58 -7.23 14.32
N LEU A 19 7.44 -5.97 13.91
CA LEU A 19 7.35 -5.59 12.50
C LEU A 19 8.61 -5.97 11.71
N LEU A 20 9.79 -5.72 12.28
CA LEU A 20 11.08 -6.10 11.69
C LEU A 20 11.26 -7.63 11.63
N ALA A 21 10.92 -8.35 12.70
CA ALA A 21 10.96 -9.81 12.69
C ALA A 21 9.97 -10.42 11.66
N ALA A 22 8.78 -9.81 11.52
CA ALA A 22 7.81 -10.20 10.50
C ALA A 22 8.35 -9.96 9.09
N ARG A 23 9.08 -8.85 8.86
CA ARG A 23 9.75 -8.55 7.60
C ARG A 23 10.73 -9.65 7.21
N ASP A 24 11.61 -10.03 8.12
CA ASP A 24 12.68 -10.98 7.84
C ASP A 24 12.09 -12.38 7.56
N GLU A 25 11.12 -12.79 8.36
CA GLU A 25 10.38 -14.03 8.19
C GLU A 25 9.59 -14.08 6.88
N LEU A 26 8.99 -12.95 6.47
CA LEU A 26 8.30 -12.80 5.19
C LEU A 26 9.27 -12.89 4.01
N ALA A 27 10.44 -12.25 4.12
CA ALA A 27 11.48 -12.32 3.11
C ALA A 27 12.02 -13.75 2.93
N GLU A 28 12.18 -14.49 4.04
CA GLU A 28 12.71 -15.86 4.01
C GLU A 28 11.67 -16.89 3.53
N ARG A 29 10.41 -16.77 3.95
CA ARG A 29 9.41 -17.86 3.83
C ARG A 29 8.15 -17.49 3.08
N GLY A 30 7.91 -16.21 2.83
CA GLY A 30 6.69 -15.69 2.22
C GLY A 30 5.49 -15.68 3.19
N TYR A 31 4.44 -14.99 2.76
CA TYR A 31 3.23 -14.76 3.57
C TYR A 31 2.49 -16.04 3.97
N ASP A 32 2.42 -17.02 3.08
CA ASP A 32 1.69 -18.28 3.34
C ASP A 32 2.29 -19.05 4.50
N LYS A 33 3.61 -19.01 4.64
CA LYS A 33 4.35 -19.71 5.70
C LYS A 33 4.64 -18.83 6.93
N LEU A 34 4.32 -17.53 6.89
CA LEU A 34 4.54 -16.60 8.01
C LEU A 34 3.91 -17.14 9.31
N SER A 35 4.75 -17.31 10.33
CA SER A 35 4.34 -17.81 11.65
C SER A 35 4.51 -16.75 12.74
N LEU A 36 3.41 -16.40 13.41
CA LEU A 36 3.45 -15.47 14.55
C LEU A 36 4.28 -16.00 15.72
N ASP A 37 4.45 -17.32 15.86
CA ASP A 37 5.30 -17.91 16.90
C ASP A 37 6.79 -17.68 16.60
N ARG A 38 7.19 -17.83 15.33
CA ARG A 38 8.57 -17.53 14.90
C ARG A 38 8.85 -16.04 14.99
N VAL A 39 7.90 -15.20 14.55
CA VAL A 39 7.99 -13.73 14.70
C VAL A 39 8.13 -13.34 16.16
N ALA A 40 7.30 -13.89 17.06
CA ALA A 40 7.38 -13.61 18.50
C ALA A 40 8.76 -13.97 19.07
N THR A 41 9.25 -15.15 18.70
CA THR A 41 10.57 -15.67 19.13
C THR A 41 11.69 -14.76 18.65
N ALA A 42 11.70 -14.40 17.37
CA ALA A 42 12.71 -13.52 16.77
C ALA A 42 12.67 -12.09 17.34
N ALA A 43 11.48 -11.56 17.64
CA ALA A 43 11.30 -10.26 18.27
C ALA A 43 11.55 -10.25 19.79
N GLY A 44 11.81 -11.41 20.41
CA GLY A 44 12.03 -11.52 21.85
C GLY A 44 10.79 -11.22 22.70
N VAL A 45 9.59 -11.47 22.17
CA VAL A 45 8.31 -11.20 22.84
C VAL A 45 7.45 -12.47 22.95
N GLY A 46 6.47 -12.44 23.86
CA GLY A 46 5.42 -13.48 23.88
C GLY A 46 4.37 -13.26 22.79
N LYS A 47 3.74 -14.33 22.29
CA LYS A 47 2.66 -14.28 21.30
C LYS A 47 1.49 -13.38 21.71
N GLN A 48 1.18 -13.31 23.02
CA GLN A 48 0.16 -12.42 23.56
C GLN A 48 0.48 -10.94 23.32
N THR A 49 1.76 -10.56 23.27
CA THR A 49 2.17 -9.20 22.93
C THR A 49 1.79 -8.86 21.50
N ILE A 50 1.95 -9.79 20.55
CA ILE A 50 1.52 -9.61 19.16
C ILE A 50 0.01 -9.40 19.09
N TYR A 51 -0.78 -10.29 19.70
CA TYR A 51 -2.25 -10.18 19.66
C TYR A 51 -2.82 -8.96 20.41
N ARG A 52 -2.04 -8.34 21.31
CA ARG A 52 -2.43 -7.06 21.92
C ARG A 52 -2.33 -5.89 20.95
N TRP A 53 -1.50 -6.01 19.92
CA TRP A 53 -1.32 -4.99 18.88
C TRP A 53 -2.20 -5.27 17.67
N TRP A 54 -2.20 -6.52 17.18
CA TRP A 54 -2.86 -6.91 15.94
C TRP A 54 -3.87 -8.03 16.17
N SER A 55 -5.08 -7.83 15.67
CA SER A 55 -6.18 -8.80 15.72
C SER A 55 -5.88 -10.08 14.91
N SER A 56 -5.05 -9.97 13.87
CA SER A 56 -4.71 -11.08 12.98
C SER A 56 -3.29 -10.98 12.40
N LYS A 57 -2.82 -12.07 11.79
CA LYS A 57 -1.57 -12.08 10.98
C LYS A 57 -1.66 -11.07 9.82
N ALA A 58 -2.85 -10.94 9.23
CA ALA A 58 -3.09 -10.03 8.13
C ALA A 58 -3.03 -8.56 8.59
N ALA A 59 -3.57 -8.23 9.78
CA ALA A 59 -3.48 -6.89 10.38
C ALA A 59 -2.02 -6.48 10.68
N LEU A 60 -1.20 -7.40 11.20
CA LEU A 60 0.25 -7.17 11.38
C LEU A 60 0.94 -6.83 10.05
N VAL A 61 0.61 -7.59 9.00
CA VAL A 61 1.20 -7.38 7.67
C VAL A 61 0.70 -6.08 7.04
N ALA A 62 -0.59 -5.77 7.18
CA ALA A 62 -1.15 -4.53 6.65
C ALA A 62 -0.46 -3.30 7.25
N GLU A 63 -0.33 -3.25 8.58
CA GLU A 63 0.38 -2.15 9.25
C GLU A 63 1.84 -2.07 8.82
N GLY A 64 2.54 -3.20 8.75
CA GLY A 64 3.93 -3.21 8.32
C GLY A 64 4.13 -2.80 6.85
N VAL A 65 3.19 -3.12 5.96
CA VAL A 65 3.22 -2.66 4.56
C VAL A 65 2.96 -1.15 4.51
N LEU A 66 1.94 -0.68 5.22
CA LEU A 66 1.53 0.72 5.21
C LEU A 66 2.58 1.67 5.80
N GLU A 67 3.30 1.23 6.83
CA GLU A 67 4.40 2.01 7.42
C GLU A 67 5.73 1.85 6.67
N GLY A 68 5.72 1.15 5.52
CA GLY A 68 6.91 0.93 4.70
C GLY A 68 7.94 -0.02 5.32
N HIS A 69 7.60 -0.68 6.43
CA HIS A 69 8.48 -1.65 7.09
C HIS A 69 8.59 -2.97 6.32
N LEU A 70 7.52 -3.40 5.63
CA LEU A 70 7.45 -4.67 4.91
C LEU A 70 7.60 -4.54 3.39
N MET A 71 7.31 -3.36 2.84
CA MET A 71 7.47 -3.08 1.41
C MET A 71 8.13 -1.71 1.18
N PRO A 72 9.40 -1.53 1.61
CA PRO A 72 10.14 -0.33 1.27
C PRO A 72 10.31 -0.25 -0.25
N GLY A 73 9.74 0.78 -0.88
CA GLY A 73 9.87 1.01 -2.32
C GLY A 73 8.76 0.42 -3.21
N LEU A 74 7.56 0.11 -2.68
CA LEU A 74 6.39 0.04 -3.54
C LEU A 74 6.29 1.38 -4.26
N ALA A 75 6.42 1.38 -5.59
CA ALA A 75 6.62 2.57 -6.40
C ALA A 75 5.60 3.64 -6.00
N VAL A 76 6.08 4.70 -5.34
CA VAL A 76 5.33 5.94 -5.19
C VAL A 76 5.76 6.79 -6.38
N PRO A 77 4.82 7.37 -7.14
CA PRO A 77 5.17 8.27 -8.23
C PRO A 77 6.11 9.33 -7.71
N SER A 78 7.27 9.51 -8.35
CA SER A 78 8.20 10.55 -7.90
C SER A 78 7.53 11.91 -8.07
N PRO A 79 7.31 12.65 -6.96
CA PRO A 79 6.73 13.96 -7.06
C PRO A 79 7.71 14.96 -7.67
N ASP A 80 8.97 14.62 -7.97
CA ASP A 80 9.96 15.55 -8.53
C ASP A 80 10.60 15.03 -9.82
N THR A 81 9.88 14.20 -10.59
CA THR A 81 10.36 13.78 -11.92
C THR A 81 10.49 14.99 -12.86
N ASP A 82 11.65 15.11 -13.51
CA ASP A 82 11.99 16.11 -14.55
C ASP A 82 11.30 15.84 -15.91
N SER A 83 10.23 15.04 -15.94
CA SER A 83 9.52 14.66 -17.16
C SER A 83 8.51 15.71 -17.60
N ASP A 84 8.54 16.01 -18.89
CA ASP A 84 7.57 16.86 -19.58
C ASP A 84 6.31 16.11 -20.03
N ASP A 85 6.07 14.87 -19.59
CA ASP A 85 4.85 14.11 -19.95
C ASP A 85 4.26 13.37 -18.73
N VAL A 86 3.21 13.95 -18.16
CA VAL A 86 2.49 13.32 -17.03
C VAL A 86 1.90 11.95 -17.36
N TRP A 87 1.53 11.72 -18.61
CA TRP A 87 0.89 10.47 -19.02
C TRP A 87 1.92 9.36 -19.17
N ALA A 88 3.13 9.70 -19.63
CA ALA A 88 4.27 8.78 -19.61
C ALA A 88 4.65 8.39 -18.17
N ASP A 89 4.65 9.35 -17.24
CA ASP A 89 4.97 9.09 -15.84
C ASP A 89 3.94 8.19 -15.16
N VAL A 90 2.64 8.40 -15.44
CA VAL A 90 1.57 7.50 -14.96
C VAL A 90 1.73 6.10 -15.54
N ALA A 91 2.06 5.98 -16.83
CA ALA A 91 2.31 4.70 -17.48
C ALA A 91 3.50 3.96 -16.85
N GLU A 92 4.61 4.67 -16.60
CA GLU A 92 5.80 4.13 -15.95
C GLU A 92 5.50 3.64 -14.54
N TRP A 93 4.79 4.45 -13.75
CA TRP A 93 4.38 4.05 -12.41
C TRP A 93 3.51 2.78 -12.41
N LEU A 94 2.54 2.68 -13.33
CA LEU A 94 1.73 1.48 -13.49
C LEU A 94 2.60 0.27 -13.90
N ARG A 95 3.56 0.44 -14.82
CA ARG A 95 4.48 -0.62 -15.22
C ARG A 95 5.34 -1.11 -14.05
N ASP A 96 5.90 -0.20 -13.27
CA ASP A 96 6.70 -0.52 -12.08
C ASP A 96 5.88 -1.29 -11.05
N PHE A 97 4.63 -0.86 -10.84
CA PHE A 97 3.70 -1.61 -9.99
C PHE A 97 3.42 -3.01 -10.54
N GLY A 98 3.20 -3.14 -11.85
CA GLY A 98 3.03 -4.43 -12.51
C GLY A 98 4.22 -5.38 -12.31
N GLN A 99 5.45 -4.87 -12.42
CA GLN A 99 6.67 -5.63 -12.15
C GLN A 99 6.78 -6.06 -10.69
N ALA A 100 6.44 -5.16 -9.76
CA ALA A 100 6.38 -5.49 -8.34
C ALA A 100 5.34 -6.58 -8.07
N LEU A 101 4.15 -6.47 -8.67
CA LEU A 101 3.06 -7.44 -8.53
C LEU A 101 3.41 -8.81 -9.15
N ALA A 102 4.27 -8.86 -10.16
CA ALA A 102 4.77 -10.11 -10.72
C ALA A 102 5.68 -10.89 -9.75
N THR A 103 6.19 -10.24 -8.69
CA THR A 103 6.96 -10.91 -7.65
C THR A 103 6.03 -11.64 -6.67
N PRO A 104 6.11 -12.99 -6.52
CA PRO A 104 5.12 -13.74 -5.75
C PRO A 104 4.97 -13.33 -4.28
N SER A 105 6.08 -12.99 -3.62
CA SER A 105 6.09 -12.51 -2.23
C SER A 105 5.39 -11.17 -2.09
N THR A 106 5.71 -10.20 -2.96
CA THR A 106 5.04 -8.90 -3.06
C THR A 106 3.55 -9.06 -3.29
N ALA A 107 3.16 -9.87 -4.27
CA ALA A 107 1.76 -10.12 -4.59
C ALA A 107 1.00 -10.72 -3.41
N ALA A 108 1.63 -11.64 -2.66
CA ALA A 108 1.02 -12.23 -1.48
C ALA A 108 0.81 -11.20 -0.36
N LEU A 109 1.76 -10.28 -0.15
CA LEU A 109 1.65 -9.19 0.82
C LEU A 109 0.55 -8.19 0.46
N LEU A 110 0.47 -7.77 -0.81
CA LEU A 110 -0.57 -6.85 -1.28
C LEU A 110 -1.97 -7.45 -1.14
N ARG A 111 -2.13 -8.75 -1.43
CA ARG A 111 -3.39 -9.48 -1.23
C ARG A 111 -3.73 -9.63 0.24
N ALA A 112 -2.75 -9.98 1.08
CA ALA A 112 -2.95 -10.07 2.53
C ALA A 112 -3.42 -8.74 3.12
N THR A 113 -2.79 -7.65 2.68
CA THR A 113 -3.17 -6.29 3.07
C THR A 113 -4.59 -5.99 2.62
N SER A 114 -4.94 -6.29 1.36
CA SER A 114 -6.31 -6.10 0.84
C SER A 114 -7.37 -6.90 1.59
N ALA A 115 -7.04 -8.12 2.04
CA ALA A 115 -7.94 -8.92 2.86
C ALA A 115 -8.09 -8.34 4.27
N ALA A 116 -6.99 -7.92 4.89
CA ALA A 116 -7.01 -7.31 6.22
C ALA A 116 -7.85 -6.02 6.25
N THR A 117 -7.70 -5.17 5.23
CA THR A 117 -8.46 -3.92 5.13
C THR A 117 -9.94 -4.17 4.86
N ALA A 118 -10.29 -5.24 4.15
CA ALA A 118 -11.69 -5.61 3.92
C ALA A 118 -12.37 -6.20 5.18
N GLU A 119 -11.61 -6.77 6.11
CA GLU A 119 -12.13 -7.45 7.31
C GLU A 119 -12.23 -6.55 8.55
N ASP A 120 -11.43 -5.48 8.63
CA ASP A 120 -11.25 -4.68 9.84
C ASP A 120 -11.30 -3.17 9.53
N ASP A 121 -12.36 -2.49 9.98
CA ASP A 121 -12.60 -1.06 9.75
C ASP A 121 -11.47 -0.16 10.26
N ASP A 122 -10.82 -0.54 11.36
CA ASP A 122 -9.70 0.21 11.94
C ASP A 122 -8.43 0.06 11.08
N VAL A 123 -8.25 -1.09 10.44
CA VAL A 123 -7.18 -1.31 9.45
C VAL A 123 -7.51 -0.58 8.15
N ALA A 124 -8.77 -0.61 7.71
CA ALA A 124 -9.24 0.13 6.54
C ALA A 124 -9.02 1.64 6.68
N ALA A 125 -9.37 2.22 7.83
CA ALA A 125 -9.19 3.63 8.11
C ALA A 125 -7.71 4.05 8.10
N ARG A 126 -6.83 3.22 8.70
CA ARG A 126 -5.37 3.45 8.65
C ARG A 126 -4.81 3.28 7.25
N TYR A 127 -5.33 2.31 6.49
CA TYR A 127 -4.92 2.06 5.11
C TYR A 127 -5.29 3.22 4.21
N ASP A 128 -6.52 3.73 4.33
CA ASP A 128 -6.93 4.96 3.66
C ASP A 128 -6.02 6.11 4.09
N GLU A 129 -5.85 6.36 5.39
CA GLU A 129 -4.99 7.44 5.86
C GLU A 129 -3.55 7.34 5.33
N GLN A 130 -2.92 6.17 5.28
CA GLN A 130 -1.51 6.03 4.88
C GLN A 130 -1.30 5.88 3.37
N LEU A 131 -2.06 5.01 2.68
CA LEU A 131 -1.93 4.81 1.24
C LEU A 131 -2.50 6.01 0.47
N THR A 132 -3.66 6.52 0.88
CA THR A 132 -4.28 7.71 0.28
C THR A 132 -3.52 8.98 0.65
N THR A 133 -2.69 9.00 1.71
CA THR A 133 -1.81 10.16 1.93
C THR A 133 -0.56 10.09 1.06
N VAL A 134 0.24 9.02 1.09
CA VAL A 134 1.55 9.06 0.41
C VAL A 134 1.42 8.99 -1.11
N THR A 135 0.70 8.00 -1.64
CA THR A 135 0.55 7.83 -3.09
C THR A 135 -0.30 8.94 -3.69
N ARG A 136 -1.40 9.32 -3.02
CA ARG A 136 -2.26 10.39 -3.53
C ARG A 136 -1.62 11.76 -3.40
N VAL A 137 -0.89 12.11 -2.33
CA VAL A 137 -0.16 13.39 -2.30
C VAL A 137 0.86 13.48 -3.43
N ALA A 138 1.58 12.39 -3.70
CA ALA A 138 2.57 12.38 -4.78
C ALA A 138 1.91 12.52 -6.17
N LEU A 139 0.83 11.78 -6.45
CA LEU A 139 0.08 11.90 -7.70
C LEU A 139 -0.61 13.25 -7.83
N GLU A 140 -1.26 13.75 -6.78
CA GLU A 140 -1.91 15.07 -6.78
C GLU A 140 -0.89 16.17 -7.06
N ALA A 141 0.27 16.16 -6.40
CA ALA A 141 1.34 17.11 -6.67
C ALA A 141 1.83 17.03 -8.13
N ARG A 142 1.94 15.82 -8.69
CA ARG A 142 2.35 15.61 -10.08
C ARG A 142 1.31 16.11 -11.08
N PHE A 143 0.03 15.84 -10.84
CA PHE A 143 -1.09 16.30 -11.66
C PHE A 143 -1.28 17.81 -11.57
N ASP A 144 -1.07 18.43 -10.41
CA ASP A 144 -1.12 19.88 -10.23
C ASP A 144 -0.05 20.61 -11.06
N ARG A 145 1.17 20.05 -11.13
CA ARG A 145 2.21 20.58 -12.02
C ARG A 145 1.85 20.38 -13.49
N ALA A 146 1.33 19.21 -13.84
CA ALA A 146 0.88 18.93 -15.20
C ALA A 146 -0.24 19.91 -15.65
N ALA A 147 -1.14 20.28 -14.74
CA ALA A 147 -2.17 21.29 -14.99
C ALA A 147 -1.57 22.68 -15.23
N LYS A 148 -0.56 23.09 -14.44
CA LYS A 148 0.18 24.35 -14.67
C LYS A 148 0.94 24.37 -16.00
N ALA A 149 1.40 23.21 -16.47
CA ALA A 149 2.05 23.02 -17.76
C ALA A 149 1.07 22.84 -18.94
N GLY A 150 -0.25 22.85 -18.69
CA GLY A 150 -1.28 22.68 -19.73
C GLY A 150 -1.46 21.25 -20.25
N GLN A 151 -0.86 20.25 -19.59
CA GLN A 151 -0.97 18.83 -19.95
C GLN A 151 -2.25 18.18 -19.41
N VAL A 152 -2.83 18.78 -18.37
CA VAL A 152 -4.07 18.37 -17.72
C VAL A 152 -5.03 19.54 -17.72
N ARG A 153 -6.29 19.28 -18.02
CA ARG A 153 -7.33 20.33 -18.04
C ARG A 153 -7.48 20.99 -16.67
N ALA A 154 -7.68 22.31 -16.66
CA ALA A 154 -8.04 23.03 -15.43
C ALA A 154 -9.33 22.44 -14.83
N GLY A 155 -9.34 22.23 -13.51
CA GLY A 155 -10.48 21.61 -12.81
C GLY A 155 -10.67 20.12 -13.12
N ALA A 156 -9.62 19.41 -13.57
CA ALA A 156 -9.63 17.95 -13.57
C ALA A 156 -9.93 17.40 -12.16
N PRO A 157 -10.80 16.37 -12.01
CA PRO A 157 -11.06 15.72 -10.74
C PRO A 157 -9.87 14.80 -10.41
N VAL A 158 -8.74 15.39 -10.04
CA VAL A 158 -7.47 14.67 -9.82
C VAL A 158 -7.64 13.59 -8.75
N ALA A 159 -8.32 13.89 -7.64
CA ALA A 159 -8.59 12.90 -6.60
C ALA A 159 -9.30 11.66 -7.15
N THR A 160 -10.35 11.84 -7.97
CA THR A 160 -11.07 10.73 -8.62
C THR A 160 -10.21 9.99 -9.63
N ALA A 161 -9.33 10.68 -10.36
CA ALA A 161 -8.39 10.03 -11.27
C ALA A 161 -7.41 9.12 -10.51
N VAL A 162 -6.93 9.56 -9.34
CA VAL A 162 -6.07 8.75 -8.46
C VAL A 162 -6.83 7.56 -7.88
N GLU A 163 -8.06 7.76 -7.39
CA GLU A 163 -8.92 6.66 -6.93
C GLU A 163 -9.16 5.62 -8.03
N ALA A 164 -9.38 6.05 -9.27
CA ALA A 164 -9.56 5.14 -10.41
C ALA A 164 -8.29 4.32 -10.70
N LEU A 165 -7.12 4.93 -10.61
CA LEU A 165 -5.83 4.24 -10.75
C LEU A 165 -5.62 3.22 -9.63
N VAL A 166 -5.84 3.60 -8.38
CA VAL A 166 -5.72 2.68 -7.23
C VAL A 166 -6.73 1.55 -7.36
N GLY A 167 -7.98 1.83 -7.75
CA GLY A 167 -9.01 0.84 -7.98
C GLY A 167 -8.65 -0.18 -9.07
N LEU A 168 -8.02 0.27 -10.16
CA LEU A 168 -7.46 -0.62 -11.18
C LEU A 168 -6.42 -1.55 -10.57
N LEU A 169 -5.45 -1.02 -9.82
CA LEU A 169 -4.43 -1.84 -9.17
C LEU A 169 -5.05 -2.85 -8.19
N SER A 170 -6.00 -2.41 -7.37
CA SER A 170 -6.74 -3.28 -6.45
C SER A 170 -7.46 -4.41 -7.19
N TYR A 171 -8.10 -4.14 -8.32
CA TYR A 171 -8.75 -5.16 -9.15
C TYR A 171 -7.76 -6.26 -9.58
N HIS A 172 -6.58 -5.87 -10.09
CA HIS A 172 -5.55 -6.83 -10.50
C HIS A 172 -5.00 -7.63 -9.31
N ILE A 173 -4.76 -6.99 -8.16
CA ILE A 173 -4.29 -7.63 -6.93
C ILE A 173 -5.26 -8.73 -6.46
N VAL A 174 -6.54 -8.39 -6.30
CA VAL A 174 -7.53 -9.31 -5.72
C VAL A 174 -7.98 -10.41 -6.69
N THR A 175 -7.99 -10.13 -7.99
CA THR A 175 -8.33 -11.12 -9.02
C THR A 175 -7.14 -11.96 -9.49
N ARG A 176 -5.93 -11.71 -8.95
CA ARG A 176 -4.68 -12.39 -9.30
C ARG A 176 -4.37 -12.29 -10.79
N ARG A 177 -4.57 -11.10 -11.36
CA ARG A 177 -4.28 -10.83 -12.76
C ARG A 177 -3.03 -9.99 -12.88
N ASP A 178 -2.23 -10.30 -13.89
CA ASP A 178 -1.10 -9.46 -14.26
C ASP A 178 -1.61 -8.13 -14.80
N LEU A 179 -0.86 -7.06 -14.52
CA LEU A 179 -1.10 -5.76 -15.13
C LEU A 179 -0.37 -5.73 -16.48
N THR A 180 -1.13 -5.92 -17.57
CA THR A 180 -0.57 -6.00 -18.92
C THR A 180 -0.30 -4.60 -19.50
N GLU A 181 0.55 -4.51 -20.52
CA GLU A 181 0.78 -3.23 -21.23
C GLU A 181 -0.52 -2.66 -21.81
N GLU A 182 -1.40 -3.53 -22.33
CA GLU A 182 -2.73 -3.14 -22.79
C GLU A 182 -3.58 -2.50 -21.68
N SER A 183 -3.47 -3.00 -20.44
CA SER A 183 -4.17 -2.42 -19.28
C SER A 183 -3.59 -1.06 -18.91
N VAL A 184 -2.27 -0.89 -18.99
CA VAL A 184 -1.57 0.38 -18.74
C VAL A 184 -1.97 1.42 -19.77
N ASP A 185 -1.85 1.09 -21.07
CA ASP A 185 -2.20 1.97 -22.17
C ASP A 185 -3.69 2.36 -22.14
N GLY A 186 -4.56 1.39 -21.85
CA GLY A 186 -5.99 1.60 -21.69
C GLY A 186 -6.31 2.56 -20.55
N ALA A 187 -5.66 2.41 -19.39
CA ALA A 187 -5.86 3.29 -18.24
C ALA A 187 -5.39 4.72 -18.51
N VAL A 188 -4.21 4.90 -19.11
CA VAL A 188 -3.67 6.21 -19.48
C VAL A 188 -4.57 6.90 -20.50
N ARG A 189 -4.99 6.17 -21.54
CA ARG A 189 -5.90 6.69 -22.56
C ARG A 189 -7.25 7.09 -21.95
N LEU A 190 -7.82 6.27 -21.07
CA LEU A 190 -9.06 6.56 -20.37
C LEU A 190 -8.97 7.85 -19.56
N LEU A 191 -7.88 8.07 -18.83
CA LEU A 191 -7.69 9.26 -18.02
C LEU A 191 -7.44 10.52 -18.85
N ARG A 192 -6.67 10.39 -19.94
CA ARG A 192 -6.30 11.51 -20.82
C ARG A 192 -7.47 11.94 -21.71
N ASP A 193 -8.11 10.99 -22.37
CA ASP A 193 -9.05 11.24 -23.45
C ASP A 193 -10.52 11.08 -23.00
N GLY A 194 -10.77 10.38 -21.89
CA GLY A 194 -12.12 10.00 -21.46
C GLY A 194 -12.75 8.91 -22.35
N VAL A 195 -13.99 8.53 -22.03
CA VAL A 195 -14.81 7.56 -22.81
C VAL A 195 -16.02 8.19 -23.49
N GLY A 196 -16.16 9.51 -23.39
CA GLY A 196 -17.22 10.25 -24.07
C GLY A 196 -16.94 10.38 -25.57
N ALA A 197 -18.01 10.43 -26.37
CA ALA A 197 -17.96 10.72 -27.80
C ALA A 197 -18.03 12.23 -28.08
#